data_AF-A0A956BF22-F1
#
_entry.id   AF-A0A956BF22-F1
#
_cell.length_a   1.000
_cell.length_b   1.000
_cell.length_c   1.000
_cell.angle_alpha   90.00
_cell.angle_beta   90.00
_cell.angle_gamma   90.00
#
_symmetry.space_group_name_H-M   'P 1'
#
loop_
_entity.id
_entity.type
_entity.pdbx_description
1 polymer ?
#
loop_
_entity_poly.entity_id
_entity_poly.type
_entity_poly.pdbx_seq_one_letter_code
_entity_poly.pdbx_strand_id
1 'polypeptide(L)'
;MRRLLWLLAICALPLGAQAEEGMWPFNMAPVEQVKRDHGVTLTDAWLQRAQRASVRFNNGGSGSFVSPYGLVMTNHHVGADCTLRT
;
A
#
# COMPACT_ATOMS: atom_id res chain seq x y z
N MET A 1 21.82 38.57 -21.90
CA MET A 1 22.51 37.27 -22.06
C MET A 1 22.78 36.58 -20.72
N ARG A 2 23.47 37.21 -19.75
CA ARG A 2 23.81 36.56 -18.45
C ARG A 2 22.60 36.14 -17.59
N ARG A 3 21.49 36.91 -17.61
CA ARG A 3 20.23 36.54 -16.93
C ARG A 3 19.54 35.32 -17.56
N LEU A 4 19.68 35.14 -18.87
CA LEU A 4 19.11 34.01 -19.61
C LEU A 4 19.87 32.72 -19.29
N LEU A 5 21.20 32.81 -19.13
CA LEU A 5 22.05 31.71 -18.70
C LEU A 5 21.69 31.24 -17.27
N TRP A 6 21.36 32.16 -16.36
CA TRP A 6 20.92 31.81 -15.00
C TRP A 6 19.55 31.12 -14.97
N LEU A 7 18.60 31.57 -15.79
CA LEU A 7 17.29 30.91 -15.90
C LEU A 7 17.40 29.50 -16.46
N LEU A 8 18.25 29.30 -17.47
CA LEU A 8 18.54 27.96 -18.03
C LEU A 8 19.23 27.04 -17.02
N ALA A 9 20.14 27.57 -16.20
CA ALA A 9 20.80 26.80 -15.14
C ALA A 9 19.84 26.34 -14.04
N ILE A 10 18.82 27.15 -13.70
CA ILE A 10 17.82 26.80 -12.68
C ILE A 10 16.85 25.72 -13.20
N CYS A 11 16.44 25.79 -14.47
CA CYS A 11 15.58 24.76 -15.07
C CYS A 11 16.29 23.41 -15.28
N ALA A 12 17.63 23.41 -15.35
CA ALA A 12 18.43 22.20 -15.51
C ALA A 12 18.70 21.46 -14.19
N LEU A 13 18.31 22.02 -13.04
CA LEU A 13 18.39 21.30 -11.76
C LEU A 13 17.37 20.16 -11.76
N PRO A 14 17.80 18.89 -11.64
CA PRO A 14 16.86 17.79 -11.54
C PRO A 14 16.15 17.93 -10.19
N LEU A 15 14.85 18.24 -10.21
CA LEU A 15 13.98 17.97 -9.08
C LEU A 15 13.85 16.44 -9.00
N GLY A 16 14.76 15.81 -8.28
CA GLY A 16 14.67 14.40 -7.94
C GLY A 16 13.54 14.17 -6.94
N ALA A 17 12.30 14.06 -7.43
CA ALA A 17 11.22 13.49 -6.65
C ALA A 17 11.42 11.97 -6.62
N GLN A 18 11.93 11.44 -5.51
CA GLN A 18 11.92 10.00 -5.25
C GLN A 18 10.53 9.64 -4.71
N ALA A 19 9.84 8.71 -5.35
CA ALA A 19 8.64 8.13 -4.76
C ALA A 19 9.10 7.10 -3.73
N GLU A 20 8.95 7.39 -2.43
CA GLU A 20 9.32 6.44 -1.38
C GLU A 20 8.32 5.26 -1.25
N GLU A 21 7.04 5.45 -1.57
CA GLU A 21 5.98 4.42 -1.39
C GLU A 21 5.17 4.13 -2.66
N GLY A 22 4.58 2.93 -2.73
CA GLY A 22 3.77 2.47 -3.86
C GLY A 22 2.79 1.35 -3.52
N MET A 23 1.75 1.20 -4.35
CA MET A 23 0.75 0.14 -4.25
C MET A 23 1.13 -0.98 -5.22
N TRP A 24 1.51 -2.13 -4.67
CA TRP A 24 2.03 -3.25 -5.45
C TRP A 24 1.04 -4.42 -5.43
N PRO A 25 0.81 -5.11 -6.55
CA PRO A 25 0.16 -6.41 -6.51
C PRO A 25 1.09 -7.41 -5.81
N PHE A 26 0.51 -8.42 -5.15
CA PHE A 26 1.25 -9.38 -4.33
C PHE A 26 2.37 -10.12 -5.10
N ASN A 27 2.23 -10.31 -6.41
CA ASN A 27 3.23 -10.95 -7.28
C ASN A 27 4.38 -10.02 -7.70
N MET A 28 4.30 -8.73 -7.38
CA MET A 28 5.35 -7.74 -7.66
C MET A 28 5.70 -6.95 -6.38
N ALA A 29 5.52 -7.57 -5.21
CA ALA A 29 5.86 -6.94 -3.94
C ALA A 29 7.37 -6.60 -3.90
N PRO A 30 7.77 -5.43 -3.38
CA PRO A 30 9.16 -5.00 -3.34
C PRO A 30 9.92 -5.67 -2.18
N VAL A 31 10.04 -7.00 -2.22
CA VAL A 31 10.54 -7.85 -1.12
C VAL A 31 11.92 -7.40 -0.62
N GLU A 32 12.86 -7.15 -1.53
CA GLU A 32 14.22 -6.74 -1.18
C GLU A 32 14.26 -5.35 -0.54
N GLN A 33 13.43 -4.42 -1.01
CA GLN A 33 13.34 -3.09 -0.42
C GLN A 33 12.74 -3.16 0.98
N VAL A 34 11.61 -3.86 1.17
CA VAL A 34 10.97 -4.03 2.48
C VAL A 34 11.92 -4.67 3.49
N LYS A 35 12.71 -5.65 3.06
CA LYS A 35 13.72 -6.27 3.92
C LYS A 35 14.84 -5.30 4.33
N ARG A 36 15.34 -4.48 3.39
CA ARG A 36 16.37 -3.47 3.71
C ARG A 36 15.84 -2.37 4.62
N ASP A 37 14.65 -1.86 4.35
CA ASP A 37 14.13 -0.65 4.98
C ASP A 37 13.45 -0.95 6.33
N HIS A 38 12.86 -2.14 6.47
CA HIS A 38 12.08 -2.51 7.65
C HIS A 38 12.55 -3.81 8.34
N GLY A 39 13.53 -4.53 7.78
CA GLY A 39 14.00 -5.80 8.35
C GLY A 39 12.99 -6.96 8.23
N VAL A 40 11.89 -6.77 7.49
CA VAL A 40 10.83 -7.77 7.34
C VAL A 40 11.08 -8.63 6.11
N THR A 41 11.05 -9.95 6.27
CA THR A 41 11.18 -10.90 5.15
C THR A 41 9.80 -11.31 4.65
N LEU A 42 9.40 -10.81 3.49
CA LEU A 42 8.16 -11.18 2.81
C LEU A 42 8.36 -12.44 1.96
N THR A 43 8.24 -13.62 2.57
CA THR A 43 8.32 -14.89 1.83
C THR A 43 7.10 -15.10 0.93
N ASP A 44 7.22 -15.95 -0.09
CA ASP A 44 6.08 -16.32 -0.95
C ASP A 44 4.91 -16.88 -0.15
N ALA A 45 5.19 -17.69 0.87
CA ALA A 45 4.17 -18.23 1.77
C ALA A 45 3.48 -17.12 2.58
N TRP A 46 4.23 -16.10 3.02
CA TRP A 46 3.67 -14.95 3.71
C TRP A 46 2.78 -14.13 2.77
N LEU A 47 3.25 -13.83 1.56
CA LEU A 47 2.50 -13.07 0.55
C LEU A 47 1.21 -13.80 0.15
N GLN A 48 1.29 -15.12 -0.06
CA GLN A 48 0.12 -15.94 -0.35
C GLN A 48 -0.88 -15.93 0.82
N ARG A 49 -0.40 -16.05 2.06
CA ARG A 49 -1.26 -15.98 3.24
C ARG A 49 -1.93 -14.61 3.36
N ALA A 50 -1.18 -13.52 3.18
CA ALA A 50 -1.70 -12.16 3.23
C ALA A 50 -2.79 -11.95 2.17
N GLN A 51 -2.51 -12.35 0.92
CA GLN A 51 -3.48 -12.28 -0.18
C GLN A 51 -4.77 -13.06 0.13
N ARG A 52 -4.66 -14.29 0.64
CA ARG A 52 -5.82 -15.14 0.96
C ARG A 52 -6.59 -14.67 2.19
N ALA A 53 -5.95 -13.94 3.09
CA ALA A 53 -6.60 -13.38 4.26
C ALA A 53 -7.34 -12.06 3.97
N SER A 54 -7.01 -11.36 2.87
CA SER A 54 -7.62 -10.09 2.50
C SER A 54 -9.06 -10.26 1.96
N VAL A 55 -9.96 -9.40 2.43
CA VAL A 55 -11.37 -9.37 2.03
C VAL A 55 -11.72 -7.98 1.50
N ARG A 56 -12.46 -7.92 0.40
CA ARG A 56 -13.09 -6.70 -0.12
C ARG A 56 -14.55 -6.63 0.33
N PHE A 57 -14.94 -5.52 0.93
CA PHE A 57 -16.35 -5.20 1.16
C PHE A 57 -16.93 -4.41 -0.03
N ASN A 58 -18.18 -4.67 -0.37
CA ASN A 58 -18.83 -4.09 -1.57
C ASN A 58 -19.08 -2.58 -1.47
N ASN A 59 -18.90 -1.98 -0.30
CA ASN A 59 -18.95 -0.53 -0.08
C ASN A 59 -17.58 0.16 -0.23
N GLY A 60 -16.56 -0.55 -0.72
CA GLY A 60 -15.20 -0.02 -0.92
C GLY A 60 -14.27 -0.21 0.28
N GLY A 61 -14.76 -0.73 1.41
CA GLY A 61 -13.94 -1.07 2.55
C GLY A 61 -13.08 -2.33 2.34
N SER A 62 -12.05 -2.47 3.15
CA SER A 62 -11.19 -3.66 3.21
C SER A 62 -11.31 -4.34 4.57
N GLY A 63 -11.02 -5.64 4.63
CA GLY A 63 -10.96 -6.40 5.87
C GLY A 63 -10.01 -7.58 5.79
N SER A 64 -9.95 -8.34 6.89
CA SER A 64 -9.10 -9.53 6.97
C SER A 64 -9.76 -10.66 7.75
N PHE A 65 -9.55 -11.90 7.30
CA PHE A 65 -9.82 -13.08 8.11
C PHE A 65 -8.83 -13.16 9.28
N VAL A 66 -9.36 -13.24 10.50
CA VAL A 66 -8.57 -13.31 11.74
C VAL A 66 -8.78 -14.62 12.51
N SER A 67 -9.64 -15.52 12.02
CA SER A 67 -9.80 -16.88 12.57
C SER A 67 -10.13 -17.92 11.48
N PRO A 68 -9.83 -19.21 11.72
CA PRO A 68 -10.11 -20.29 10.77
C PRO A 68 -11.62 -20.56 10.59
N TYR A 69 -12.47 -19.99 11.45
CA TYR A 69 -13.93 -20.15 11.41
C TYR A 69 -14.64 -19.00 10.69
N GLY A 70 -13.89 -18.16 9.96
CA GLY A 70 -14.47 -17.08 9.14
C GLY A 70 -14.75 -15.78 9.89
N LEU A 71 -14.14 -15.56 11.07
CA LEU A 71 -14.19 -14.24 11.71
C LEU A 71 -13.43 -13.21 10.86
N VAL A 72 -14.10 -12.11 10.50
CA VAL A 72 -13.54 -11.01 9.70
C VAL A 72 -13.44 -9.74 10.52
N MET A 73 -12.29 -9.07 10.48
CA MET A 73 -12.05 -7.76 11.09
C MET A 73 -12.07 -6.66 10.03
N THR A 74 -12.72 -5.53 10.35
CA THR A 74 -12.79 -4.32 9.53
C THR A 74 -12.95 -3.06 10.39
N ASN A 75 -12.89 -1.88 9.79
CA ASN A 75 -13.16 -0.62 10.49
C ASN A 75 -14.64 -0.45 10.81
N HIS A 76 -14.96 0.26 11.89
CA HIS A 76 -16.34 0.53 12.30
C HIS A 76 -17.18 1.19 11.20
N HIS A 77 -16.64 2.21 10.52
CA HIS A 77 -17.37 2.92 9.46
C HIS A 77 -17.66 2.03 8.22
N VAL A 78 -16.84 1.00 7.98
CA VAL A 78 -17.08 0.02 6.91
C VAL A 78 -18.26 -0.88 7.27
N GLY A 79 -18.41 -1.22 8.55
CA GLY A 79 -19.51 -2.03 9.06
C GLY A 79 -20.78 -1.25 9.42
N ALA A 80 -20.78 0.07 9.27
CA ALA A 80 -21.85 0.94 9.78
C ALA A 80 -23.23 0.57 9.20
N ASP A 81 -23.30 0.22 7.92
CA ASP A 81 -24.56 -0.21 7.28
C ASP A 81 -25.15 -1.48 7.93
N CYS A 82 -24.31 -2.39 8.43
CA CYS A 82 -24.76 -3.62 9.09
C CYS A 82 -25.22 -3.36 10.54
N THR A 83 -24.68 -2.34 11.19
CA THR A 83 -25.01 -2.01 12.59
C THR A 83 -26.15 -1.02 12.71
N LEU A 84 -26.36 -0.17 11.70
CA LEU A 84 -27.37 0.90 11.69
C LEU A 84 -28.68 0.49 11.00
N ARG A 85 -28.66 -0.55 10.17
CA ARG A 85 -29.88 -1.13 9.59
C ARG A 85 -30.46 -2.13 10.59
N THR A 86 -31.47 -1.66 11.34
CA THR A 86 -32.41 -2.50 12.11
C THR A 86 -33.64 -2.78 11.27
#